data_AF-A0A4R0XYM5-F1
#
_entry.id   AF-A0A4R0XYM5-F1
#
_cell.length_a   1.000
_cell.length_b   1.000
_cell.length_c   1.000
_cell.angle_alpha   90.00
_cell.angle_beta   90.00
_cell.angle_gamma   90.00
#
_symmetry.space_group_name_H-M   'P 1'
#
loop_
_entity.id
_entity.type
_entity.pdbx_description
1 polymer ?
#
loop_
_entity_poly.entity_id
_entity_poly.type
_entity_poly.pdbx_seq_one_letter_code
_entity_poly.pdbx_strand_id
1 'polypeptide(L)'
;MFINNCGMDSTVFKKANAERFINLRQQKKVKEFLVKQRGYKRPDFNRMILDLSRLKWTHEKIAFVLPVAGASTVSEWARGGIPNFEHGEAFIELWKSETRVDRVPREGEWQTYKYEIGQLELL
;
A
#
# COMPACT_ATOMS: atom_id res chain seq x y z
N MET A 1 34.13 52.94 -16.62
CA MET A 1 33.29 52.22 -15.62
C MET A 1 32.78 50.95 -16.27
N PHE A 2 33.30 49.79 -15.89
CA PHE A 2 32.72 48.52 -16.30
C PHE A 2 31.77 48.06 -15.19
N ILE A 3 30.48 48.10 -15.46
CA ILE A 3 29.45 47.57 -14.56
C ILE A 3 29.42 46.07 -14.81
N ASN A 4 30.10 45.31 -13.95
CA ASN A 4 29.96 43.86 -13.91
C ASN A 4 28.55 43.53 -13.43
N ASN A 5 27.63 43.26 -14.37
CA ASN A 5 26.32 42.72 -14.07
C ASN A 5 26.48 41.25 -13.64
N CYS A 6 26.84 41.02 -12.37
CA CYS A 6 26.81 39.72 -11.73
C CYS A 6 25.36 39.36 -11.36
N GLY A 7 24.48 39.30 -12.35
CA GLY A 7 23.18 38.68 -12.19
C GLY A 7 23.35 37.19 -12.40
N MET A 8 23.49 36.41 -11.32
CA MET A 8 23.42 34.95 -11.46
C MET A 8 22.06 34.59 -12.04
N ASP A 9 22.09 34.02 -13.24
CA ASP A 9 20.90 33.64 -13.99
C ASP A 9 20.10 32.57 -13.23
N SER A 10 18.90 32.92 -12.79
CA SER A 10 18.01 32.02 -12.04
C SER A 10 17.70 30.71 -12.78
N THR A 11 17.90 30.68 -14.10
CA THR A 11 17.74 29.47 -14.93
C THR A 11 18.85 28.44 -14.70
N VAL A 12 20.07 28.87 -14.36
CA VAL A 12 21.21 28.00 -14.05
C VAL A 12 20.96 27.22 -12.76
N PHE A 13 20.39 27.87 -11.73
CA PHE A 13 19.99 27.20 -10.49
C PHE A 13 18.89 26.15 -10.71
N LYS A 14 17.93 26.41 -11.60
CA LYS A 14 16.87 25.45 -11.95
C LYS A 14 17.42 24.23 -12.69
N LYS A 15 18.35 24.43 -13.63
CA LYS A 15 19.06 23.33 -14.31
C LYS A 15 19.87 22.47 -13.34
N ALA A 16 20.65 23.10 -12.46
CA ALA A 16 21.44 22.39 -11.46
C ALA A 16 20.59 21.52 -10.51
N ASN A 17 19.40 21.99 -10.12
CA ASN A 17 18.47 21.19 -9.31
C ASN A 17 17.92 19.98 -10.08
N ALA A 18 17.51 20.14 -11.34
CA ALA A 18 17.04 19.04 -12.16
C ALA A 18 18.13 17.96 -12.37
N GLU A 19 19.36 18.38 -12.66
CA GLU A 19 20.52 17.50 -12.82
C GLU A 19 20.85 16.72 -11.54
N ARG A 20 20.73 17.34 -10.36
CA ARG A 20 20.90 16.66 -9.05
C ARG A 20 19.92 15.51 -8.86
N PHE A 21 18.64 15.69 -9.21
CA PHE A 21 17.63 14.63 -9.10
C PHE A 21 17.79 13.53 -10.16
N ILE A 22 18.31 13.86 -11.34
CA ILE A 22 18.68 12.88 -12.37
C ILE A 22 19.83 12.00 -11.86
N ASN A 23 20.88 12.62 -11.29
CA ASN A 23 22.00 11.89 -10.69
C ASN A 23 21.54 10.98 -9.54
N LEU A 24 20.59 11.43 -8.72
CA LEU A 24 20.00 10.62 -7.66
C LEU A 24 19.30 9.36 -8.20
N ARG A 25 18.48 9.48 -9.26
CA ARG A 25 17.82 8.32 -9.90
C ARG A 25 18.80 7.32 -10.53
N GLN A 26 19.96 7.80 -10.97
CA GLN A 26 21.02 6.96 -11.53
C GLN A 26 21.82 6.19 -10.46
N GLN A 27 21.78 6.62 -9.20
CA GLN A 27 22.42 5.87 -8.11
C GLN A 27 21.84 4.46 -8.01
N LYS A 28 22.71 3.46 -7.92
CA LYS A 28 22.34 2.03 -7.87
C LYS A 28 21.28 1.74 -6.80
N LYS A 29 21.46 2.27 -5.59
CA LYS A 29 20.51 2.10 -4.47
C LYS A 29 19.10 2.61 -4.81
N VAL A 30 19.00 3.77 -5.47
CA VAL A 30 17.72 4.38 -5.85
C VAL A 30 17.08 3.57 -6.99
N LYS A 31 17.87 3.12 -7.97
CA LYS A 31 17.38 2.26 -9.05
C LYS A 31 16.84 0.93 -8.52
N GLU A 32 17.55 0.29 -7.60
CA GLU A 32 17.10 -0.95 -6.93
C GLU A 32 15.79 -0.72 -6.16
N PHE A 33 15.67 0.39 -5.42
CA PHE A 33 14.45 0.75 -4.74
C PHE A 33 13.28 0.95 -5.71
N LEU A 34 13.49 1.70 -6.80
CA LEU A 34 12.45 1.94 -7.82
C LEU A 34 11.99 0.64 -8.51
N VAL A 35 12.91 -0.31 -8.74
CA VAL A 35 12.55 -1.63 -9.27
C VAL A 35 11.71 -2.42 -8.27
N LYS A 36 12.11 -2.45 -7.00
CA LYS A 36 11.33 -3.10 -5.93
C LYS A 36 9.95 -2.45 -5.76
N GLN A 37 9.87 -1.13 -5.85
CA GLN A 37 8.61 -0.39 -5.77
C GLN A 37 7.67 -0.74 -6.92
N ARG A 38 8.19 -0.92 -8.15
CA ARG A 38 7.37 -1.37 -9.29
C ARG A 38 6.88 -2.81 -9.16
N GLY A 39 7.67 -3.66 -8.52
CA GLY A 39 7.29 -5.04 -8.22
C GLY A 39 6.38 -5.20 -6.99
N TYR A 40 6.18 -4.14 -6.21
CA TYR A 40 5.34 -4.18 -5.03
C TYR A 40 3.87 -4.31 -5.43
N LYS A 41 3.25 -5.40 -5.00
CA LYS A 41 1.81 -5.61 -5.13
C LYS A 41 1.12 -5.11 -3.87
N ARG A 42 0.03 -4.36 -4.06
CA ARG A 42 -0.80 -3.90 -2.94
C ARG A 42 -1.47 -5.08 -2.21
N PRO A 43 -1.76 -4.95 -0.91
CA PRO A 43 -2.57 -5.91 -0.18
C PRO A 43 -3.93 -6.11 -0.86
N ASP A 44 -4.40 -7.34 -0.85
CA ASP A 44 -5.72 -7.68 -1.40
C ASP A 44 -6.80 -7.57 -0.33
N PHE A 45 -7.30 -6.35 -0.15
CA PHE A 45 -8.33 -6.07 0.85
C PHE A 45 -9.63 -6.83 0.62
N ASN A 46 -10.00 -7.07 -0.65
CA ASN A 46 -11.19 -7.86 -0.98
C ASN A 46 -11.05 -9.28 -0.43
N ARG A 47 -9.91 -9.93 -0.70
CA ARG A 47 -9.67 -11.28 -0.19
C ARG A 47 -9.67 -11.34 1.33
N MET A 48 -9.02 -10.38 1.97
CA MET A 48 -8.95 -10.30 3.42
C MET A 48 -10.33 -10.10 4.05
N ILE A 49 -11.22 -9.30 3.43
CA ILE A 49 -12.61 -9.15 3.88
C ILE A 49 -13.38 -10.47 3.71
N LEU A 50 -13.19 -11.20 2.60
CA LEU A 50 -13.80 -12.51 2.40
C LEU A 50 -13.33 -13.54 3.44
N ASP A 51 -12.05 -13.53 3.76
CA ASP A 51 -11.45 -14.39 4.79
C ASP A 51 -12.07 -14.10 6.16
N LEU A 52 -12.16 -12.82 6.54
CA LEU A 52 -12.81 -12.39 7.78
C LEU A 52 -14.31 -12.72 7.80
N SER A 53 -15.01 -12.60 6.66
CA SER A 53 -16.42 -12.98 6.53
C SER A 53 -16.65 -14.46 6.84
N ARG A 54 -15.74 -15.35 6.43
CA ARG A 54 -15.77 -16.78 6.78
C ARG A 54 -15.60 -17.00 8.29
N LEU A 55 -14.82 -16.14 8.95
CA LEU A 55 -14.65 -16.09 10.40
C LEU A 55 -15.79 -15.33 11.13
N LYS A 56 -16.94 -15.11 10.47
CA LYS A 56 -18.13 -14.42 11.01
C LYS A 56 -17.91 -12.94 11.36
N TRP A 57 -16.92 -12.28 10.75
CA TRP A 57 -16.80 -10.83 10.83
C TRP A 57 -17.70 -10.15 9.80
N THR A 58 -18.56 -9.23 10.27
CA THR A 58 -19.40 -8.38 9.42
C THR A 58 -18.66 -7.08 9.08
N HIS A 59 -19.07 -6.40 8.00
CA HIS A 59 -18.51 -5.10 7.63
C HIS A 59 -18.72 -4.05 8.74
N GLU A 60 -19.82 -4.14 9.49
CA GLU A 60 -20.09 -3.29 10.65
C GLU A 60 -19.13 -3.56 11.80
N LYS A 61 -18.87 -4.83 12.12
CA LYS A 61 -17.93 -5.21 13.18
C LYS A 61 -16.50 -4.74 12.84
N ILE A 62 -16.10 -4.90 11.58
CA ILE A 62 -14.81 -4.40 11.09
C ILE A 62 -14.76 -2.87 11.20
N ALA A 63 -15.81 -2.18 10.76
CA ALA A 63 -15.87 -0.71 10.80
C ALA A 63 -15.78 -0.16 12.23
N PHE A 64 -16.45 -0.83 13.18
CA PHE A 64 -16.41 -0.51 14.60
C PHE A 64 -15.01 -0.65 15.20
N VAL A 65 -14.25 -1.68 14.80
CA VAL A 65 -12.89 -1.94 15.33
C VAL A 65 -11.83 -1.05 14.68
N LEU A 66 -12.01 -0.64 13.41
CA LEU A 66 -11.06 0.19 12.65
C LEU A 66 -11.31 1.70 12.73
N PRO A 67 -11.99 2.17 13.78
CA PRO A 67 -12.78 3.42 13.82
C PRO A 67 -13.02 4.14 12.48
N VAL A 68 -13.59 3.46 11.47
CA VAL A 68 -13.95 4.10 10.19
C VAL A 68 -15.40 4.60 10.20
N ALA A 69 -15.72 5.50 9.27
CA ALA A 69 -17.01 6.18 9.20
C ALA A 69 -18.23 5.23 9.16
N GLY A 70 -18.07 4.01 8.63
CA GLY A 70 -19.10 2.98 8.72
C GLY A 70 -18.83 1.76 7.84
N ALA A 71 -19.78 0.82 7.85
CA ALA A 71 -19.72 -0.41 7.06
C ALA A 71 -19.69 -0.16 5.55
N SER A 72 -20.18 1.00 5.08
CA SER A 72 -20.08 1.42 3.68
C SER A 72 -18.64 1.54 3.22
N THR A 73 -17.76 2.12 4.04
CA THR A 73 -16.32 2.25 3.75
C THR A 73 -15.65 0.88 3.60
N VAL A 74 -15.95 -0.06 4.50
CA VAL A 74 -15.45 -1.44 4.40
C VAL A 74 -16.00 -2.13 3.15
N SER A 75 -17.28 -1.87 2.82
CA SER A 75 -17.91 -2.42 1.61
C SER A 75 -17.32 -1.82 0.32
N GLU A 76 -16.81 -0.60 0.33
CA GLU A 76 -16.07 -0.02 -0.79
C GLU A 76 -14.75 -0.77 -0.99
N TRP A 77 -14.04 -1.09 0.09
CA TRP A 77 -12.79 -1.86 0.01
C TRP A 77 -13.02 -3.27 -0.54
N ALA A 78 -14.13 -3.91 -0.16
CA ALA A 78 -14.53 -5.20 -0.73
C ALA A 78 -14.77 -5.14 -2.25
N ARG A 79 -15.14 -3.97 -2.78
CA ARG A 79 -15.35 -3.73 -4.22
C ARG A 79 -14.09 -3.25 -4.94
N GLY A 80 -12.94 -3.22 -4.27
CA GLY A 80 -11.67 -2.76 -4.83
C GLY A 80 -11.30 -1.30 -4.50
N GLY A 81 -12.07 -0.65 -3.62
CA GLY A 81 -11.70 0.62 -3.01
C GLY A 81 -10.39 0.49 -2.21
N ILE A 82 -9.60 1.55 -2.19
CA ILE A 82 -8.30 1.55 -1.52
C ILE A 82 -8.42 2.35 -0.23
N PRO A 83 -8.18 1.75 0.95
CA PRO A 83 -8.11 2.49 2.20
C PRO A 83 -6.92 3.47 2.18
N ASN A 84 -6.98 4.48 3.04
CA ASN A 84 -5.77 5.24 3.37
C ASN A 84 -4.74 4.33 4.08
N PHE A 85 -3.51 4.83 4.23
CA PHE A 85 -2.43 4.03 4.81
C PHE A 85 -2.76 3.53 6.23
N GLU A 86 -3.26 4.41 7.10
CA GLU A 86 -3.56 4.09 8.50
C GLU A 86 -4.63 3.02 8.65
N HIS A 87 -5.77 3.15 7.96
CA HIS A 87 -6.84 2.16 8.02
C HIS A 87 -6.43 0.86 7.30
N GLY A 88 -5.60 0.96 6.26
CA GLY A 88 -5.06 -0.19 5.54
C GLY A 88 -4.16 -1.04 6.42
N GLU A 89 -3.21 -0.43 7.14
CA GLU A 89 -2.33 -1.12 8.08
C GLU A 89 -3.12 -1.71 9.25
N ALA A 90 -4.02 -0.94 9.86
CA ALA A 90 -4.87 -1.42 10.95
C ALA A 90 -5.73 -2.63 10.52
N PHE A 91 -6.27 -2.62 9.30
CA PHE A 91 -7.01 -3.76 8.77
C PHE A 91 -6.12 -4.98 8.49
N ILE A 92 -4.87 -4.77 8.06
CA ILE A 92 -3.91 -5.86 7.88
C ILE A 92 -3.59 -6.53 9.21
N GLU A 93 -3.36 -5.74 10.26
CA GLU A 93 -3.12 -6.27 11.60
C GLU A 93 -4.31 -7.07 12.13
N LEU A 94 -5.53 -6.54 11.99
CA LEU A 94 -6.77 -7.24 12.34
C LEU A 94 -6.89 -8.58 11.60
N TRP A 95 -6.65 -8.57 10.29
CA TRP A 95 -6.71 -9.80 9.51
C TRP A 95 -5.65 -10.81 9.95
N LYS A 96 -4.42 -10.37 10.24
CA LYS A 96 -3.35 -11.25 10.72
C LYS A 96 -3.69 -11.86 12.08
N SER A 97 -4.25 -11.08 13.01
CA SER A 97 -4.60 -11.57 14.34
C SER A 97 -5.70 -12.64 14.28
N GLU A 98 -6.69 -12.46 13.40
CA GLU A 98 -7.82 -13.36 13.26
C GLU A 98 -7.47 -14.62 12.45
N THR A 99 -6.73 -14.48 11.35
CA THR A 99 -6.38 -15.61 10.48
C THR A 99 -5.15 -16.39 10.95
N ARG A 100 -4.30 -15.78 11.79
CA ARG A 100 -2.96 -16.28 12.20
C ARG A 100 -2.01 -16.52 11.03
N VAL A 101 -2.29 -15.92 9.87
CA VAL A 101 -1.44 -16.01 8.68
C VAL A 101 -0.51 -14.81 8.65
N ASP A 102 0.80 -15.05 8.61
CA ASP A 102 1.77 -13.95 8.58
C ASP A 102 1.90 -13.32 7.18
N ARG A 103 1.71 -14.10 6.12
CA ARG A 103 1.81 -13.63 4.74
C ARG A 103 0.50 -13.01 4.26
N VAL A 104 0.49 -11.68 4.14
CA VAL A 104 -0.67 -10.92 3.63
C VAL A 104 -0.92 -11.23 2.14
N PRO A 105 -2.15 -11.56 1.73
CA PRO A 105 -2.49 -11.77 0.33
C PRO A 105 -2.27 -10.49 -0.47
N ARG A 106 -1.74 -10.61 -1.69
CA ARG A 106 -1.50 -9.49 -2.59
C ARG A 106 -2.33 -9.62 -3.85
N GLU A 107 -2.67 -8.48 -4.45
CA GLU A 107 -3.50 -8.45 -5.64
C GLU A 107 -2.91 -9.29 -6.79
N GLY A 108 -3.76 -10.05 -7.46
CA GLY A 108 -3.35 -10.91 -8.58
C GLY A 108 -2.59 -12.18 -8.16
N GLU A 109 -2.49 -12.49 -6.87
CA GLU A 109 -1.95 -13.78 -6.39
C GLU A 109 -3.05 -14.86 -6.17
N TRP A 110 -4.29 -14.58 -6.60
CA TRP A 110 -5.49 -15.38 -6.31
C TRP A 110 -5.40 -16.85 -6.75
N GLN A 111 -4.71 -17.10 -7.87
CA GLN A 111 -4.55 -18.44 -8.42
C GLN A 111 -3.27 -19.13 -7.95
N THR A 112 -2.33 -18.38 -7.39
CA THR A 112 -0.97 -18.85 -7.15
C THR A 112 -0.77 -19.37 -5.73
N TYR A 113 -1.62 -18.97 -4.77
CA TYR A 113 -1.39 -19.27 -3.37
C TYR A 113 -2.69 -19.57 -2.60
N LYS A 114 -2.71 -20.74 -1.94
CA LYS A 114 -3.75 -21.14 -0.99
C LYS A 114 -3.12 -21.18 0.40
N TYR A 115 -3.78 -20.60 1.38
CA TYR A 115 -3.41 -20.70 2.79
C TYR A 115 -4.63 -21.13 3.58
N GLU A 116 -4.40 -21.91 4.63
CA GLU A 116 -5.45 -22.34 5.56
C GLU A 116 -5.75 -21.21 6.54
N ILE A 117 -7.04 -20.96 6.76
CA ILE A 117 -7.52 -19.85 7.59
C ILE A 117 -8.28 -20.48 8.75
N GLY A 118 -7.66 -20.48 9.93
CA GLY A 118 -8.23 -21.11 11.12
C GLY A 118 -8.36 -22.64 11.02
N GLN A 119 -8.61 -23.30 12.16
CA GLN A 119 -8.77 -24.75 12.31
C GLN A 119 -10.13 -25.26 11.76
N LEU A 120 -10.48 -24.90 10.53
CA LEU A 120 -11.65 -25.44 9.86
C LEU A 120 -11.17 -26.29 8.69
N GLU A 121 -11.07 -27.60 8.96
CA GLU A 121 -11.16 -28.62 7.92
C GLU A 121 -12.43 -28.34 7.11
N LEU A 122 -12.26 -27.85 5.90
CA LEU A 122 -13.34 -27.72 4.93
C LEU A 122 -13.57 -29.12 4.36
N LEU A 123 -14.57 -29.82 4.90
CA LEU A 123 -15.17 -31.03 4.30
C LEU A 123 -15.81 -30.72 2.94
#